data_AF-A0A954WY14-F1
#
_entry.id   AF-A0A954WY14-F1
#
_cell.length_a   1.000
_cell.length_b   1.000
_cell.length_c   1.000
_cell.angle_alpha   90.00
_cell.angle_beta   90.00
_cell.angle_gamma   90.00
#
_symmetry.space_group_name_H-M   'P 1'
#
loop_
_entity.id
_entity.type
_entity.pdbx_description
1 polymer ?
#
loop_
_entity_poly.entity_id
_entity_poly.type
_entity_poly.pdbx_seq_one_letter_code
_entity_poly.pdbx_strand_id
1 'polypeptide(L)'
;GLPIQTRPSLVDEFYDNTFTKETTIRVSGSTTRSSNWQRVGNLTGYQLNGDTQILAGHTITIDPQLAVHSQYSSLWWIVDGTLNADGVEFTGYTDIRVRDGGTAHFQNITQIDGDQIEFGSGSRGSVENSQFGSAELEVLSPNVSVSGNTFELGLPIQTRPSLVDEFYDNTFTKETTIRVSGSTTRSSNWQRVGNLTGYQLNGDTQIAAGHTITIDPELTVHSQYSSLWWIVDGTLNADGVEFTGYTDIRVRDGGAAHFQNATISGDSIAFAGQTVGAIHQSTVIGIPIEMTSQSDVSIVCSDLSDTRIELVGNNAIGFDVLGNWWGTVDQQSIYQKIHDYGDDTSRPIVNVDPITGSSCSHEKGAISGRAWADWDGNGSFDISKELGVSDSVVFLDLDLDGVMSETEPSTRTGIAGRFAFADMPAGDYDVILLPANGWQSTGNRTYRVSVVANRVTDAVNFSLTDSFPGDLDASGAIDARDVDLLCAHIARDEPLAMPKFDLDQNLEKNKADIRFLIEQVFGSAIGDSNMDGRFNSSDLVSVFQFGQYEDGIPNNSTWASGDWDCNGEFDSSDLVFAFQAKGYSNE
;
A
#
# COMPACT_ATOMS: atom_id res chain seq x y z
N GLY A 1 -12.70 56.02 10.29
CA GLY A 1 -12.39 56.54 8.93
C GLY A 1 -10.99 56.12 8.52
N LEU A 2 -10.58 56.31 7.25
CA LEU A 2 -9.29 55.85 6.70
C LEU A 2 -8.37 57.02 6.28
N PRO A 3 -7.89 57.84 7.23
CA PRO A 3 -7.18 59.08 6.91
C PRO A 3 -5.73 58.88 6.47
N ILE A 4 -5.13 57.72 6.74
CA ILE A 4 -3.70 57.45 6.55
C ILE A 4 -3.52 56.24 5.65
N GLN A 5 -2.58 56.34 4.71
CA GLN A 5 -2.04 55.22 3.94
C GLN A 5 -0.52 55.22 4.09
N THR A 6 0.04 54.09 4.50
CA THR A 6 1.47 53.98 4.81
C THR A 6 2.01 52.58 4.52
N ARG A 7 3.32 52.40 4.70
CA ARG A 7 3.99 51.10 4.69
C ARG A 7 4.00 50.48 6.09
N PRO A 8 4.02 49.14 6.21
CA PRO A 8 4.09 48.45 7.49
C PRO A 8 5.22 48.94 8.41
N SER A 9 6.37 49.30 7.85
CA SER A 9 7.58 49.73 8.57
C SER A 9 7.54 51.15 9.15
N LEU A 10 6.51 51.93 8.81
CA LEU A 10 6.36 53.33 9.20
C LEU A 10 5.12 53.55 10.09
N VAL A 11 4.40 52.49 10.45
CA VAL A 11 3.18 52.60 11.27
C VAL A 11 3.47 53.21 12.65
N ASP A 12 4.62 52.90 13.22
CA ASP A 12 5.09 53.42 14.50
C ASP A 12 5.38 54.93 14.49
N GLU A 13 5.59 55.53 13.33
CA GLU A 13 5.81 56.98 13.20
C GLU A 13 4.54 57.80 13.49
N PHE A 14 3.38 57.16 13.57
CA PHE A 14 2.11 57.86 13.80
C PHE A 14 1.71 57.94 15.28
N TYR A 15 2.47 57.37 16.22
CA TYR A 15 2.06 57.28 17.63
C TYR A 15 2.09 58.59 18.41
N ASP A 16 2.81 59.60 17.92
CA ASP A 16 2.77 60.94 18.50
C ASP A 16 1.53 61.75 18.07
N ASN A 17 0.62 61.15 17.30
CA ASN A 17 -0.63 61.79 16.86
C ASN A 17 -1.82 61.41 17.74
N THR A 18 -2.83 62.30 17.77
CA THR A 18 -4.08 62.07 18.50
C THR A 18 -5.22 61.71 17.55
N PHE A 19 -5.73 60.48 17.63
CA PHE A 19 -6.94 60.05 16.92
C PHE A 19 -8.20 60.34 17.73
N THR A 20 -8.92 61.42 17.38
CA THR A 20 -10.13 61.88 18.11
C THR A 20 -11.41 61.13 17.75
N LYS A 21 -11.38 60.29 16.71
CA LYS A 21 -12.48 59.41 16.26
C LYS A 21 -11.92 58.03 15.93
N GLU A 22 -12.79 57.03 15.90
CA GLU A 22 -12.44 55.69 15.44
C GLU A 22 -11.76 55.73 14.06
N THR A 23 -10.55 55.18 14.03
CA THR A 23 -9.64 55.31 12.90
C THR A 23 -9.03 53.97 12.57
N THR A 24 -8.91 53.70 11.27
CA THR A 24 -8.20 52.55 10.72
C THR A 24 -7.12 53.09 9.77
N ILE A 25 -5.93 52.50 9.76
CA ILE A 25 -4.83 52.91 8.87
C ILE A 25 -4.74 51.95 7.69
N ARG A 26 -4.63 52.46 6.46
CA ARG A 26 -4.37 51.63 5.28
C ARG A 26 -2.89 51.28 5.20
N VAL A 27 -2.60 50.00 4.98
CA VAL A 27 -1.24 49.48 4.87
C VAL A 27 -1.05 48.73 3.56
N SER A 28 0.07 48.96 2.90
CA SER A 28 0.53 48.19 1.76
C SER A 28 2.05 48.30 1.54
N GLY A 29 2.63 47.35 0.82
CA GLY A 29 4.07 47.27 0.55
C GLY A 29 4.85 46.46 1.59
N SER A 30 6.18 46.54 1.53
CA SER A 30 7.05 45.66 2.31
C SER A 30 7.62 46.31 3.58
N THR A 31 7.83 45.47 4.60
CA THR A 31 8.47 45.80 5.87
C THR A 31 9.99 45.75 5.68
N THR A 32 10.66 46.91 5.68
CA THR A 32 12.13 47.02 5.59
C THR A 32 12.81 47.32 6.93
N ARG A 33 12.02 47.34 8.01
CA ARG A 33 12.42 47.57 9.40
C ARG A 33 11.32 47.01 10.29
N SER A 34 11.69 46.36 11.41
CA SER A 34 10.71 45.91 12.39
C SER A 34 9.86 47.07 12.92
N SER A 35 8.58 46.82 13.16
CA SER A 35 7.64 47.82 13.65
C SER A 35 6.65 47.18 14.62
N ASN A 36 6.28 47.91 15.67
CA ASN A 36 5.28 47.47 16.65
C ASN A 36 4.02 48.27 16.42
N TRP A 37 2.93 47.61 16.05
CA TRP A 37 1.61 48.15 15.77
C TRP A 37 0.80 48.26 17.07
N GLN A 38 0.78 49.44 17.69
CA GLN A 38 0.25 49.66 19.04
C GLN A 38 -1.02 50.48 19.01
N ARG A 39 -1.91 50.23 19.99
CA ARG A 39 -3.13 51.00 20.10
C ARG A 39 -2.85 52.41 20.64
N VAL A 40 -3.21 53.42 19.86
CA VAL A 40 -3.09 54.84 20.25
C VAL A 40 -4.41 55.57 20.07
N GLY A 41 -4.95 56.12 21.16
CA GLY A 41 -6.22 56.83 21.16
C GLY A 41 -7.37 55.97 20.62
N ASN A 42 -8.09 56.50 19.63
CA ASN A 42 -9.18 55.80 18.96
C ASN A 42 -8.74 55.05 17.67
N LEU A 43 -7.46 54.70 17.53
CA LEU A 43 -7.03 53.74 16.51
C LEU A 43 -7.62 52.36 16.85
N THR A 44 -8.35 51.77 15.90
CA THR A 44 -9.04 50.48 16.08
C THR A 44 -8.40 49.35 15.28
N GLY A 45 -7.56 49.67 14.27
CA GLY A 45 -6.91 48.63 13.48
C GLY A 45 -6.32 49.11 12.17
N TYR A 46 -6.11 48.14 11.28
CA TYR A 46 -5.43 48.30 10.00
C TYR A 46 -6.23 47.68 8.87
N GLN A 47 -6.23 48.35 7.71
CA GLN A 47 -6.81 47.83 6.48
C GLN A 47 -5.71 47.49 5.49
N LEU A 48 -5.63 46.23 5.05
CA LEU A 48 -4.79 45.83 3.92
C LEU A 48 -5.37 46.42 2.63
N ASN A 49 -4.57 47.22 1.92
CA ASN A 49 -4.99 47.96 0.72
C ASN A 49 -4.06 47.74 -0.47
N GLY A 50 -3.33 46.62 -0.45
CA GLY A 50 -2.42 46.11 -1.47
C GLY A 50 -1.55 45.01 -0.89
N ASP A 51 -0.75 44.35 -1.74
CA ASP A 51 0.18 43.30 -1.31
C ASP A 51 1.08 43.82 -0.19
N THR A 52 1.11 43.06 0.90
CA THR A 52 1.83 43.43 2.11
C THR A 52 2.81 42.32 2.45
N GLN A 53 4.04 42.68 2.79
CA GLN A 53 5.10 41.70 3.04
C GLN A 53 5.92 42.04 4.28
N ILE A 54 6.21 41.03 5.09
CA ILE A 54 7.23 41.12 6.15
C ILE A 54 8.49 40.45 5.60
N LEU A 55 9.51 41.24 5.25
CA LEU A 55 10.76 40.70 4.73
C LEU A 55 11.53 39.93 5.82
N ALA A 56 12.35 38.98 5.38
CA ALA A 56 13.18 38.16 6.26
C ALA A 56 14.05 39.02 7.20
N GLY A 57 14.17 38.60 8.46
CA GLY A 57 14.93 39.32 9.49
C GLY A 57 14.21 40.53 10.10
N HIS A 58 12.96 40.77 9.74
CA HIS A 58 12.12 41.82 10.34
C HIS A 58 10.88 41.25 11.02
N THR A 59 10.38 41.99 12.00
CA THR A 59 9.25 41.58 12.84
C THR A 59 8.17 42.65 12.82
N ILE A 60 6.93 42.24 12.61
CA ILE A 60 5.74 43.03 12.96
C ILE A 60 5.10 42.40 14.18
N THR A 61 4.91 43.21 15.23
CA THR A 61 4.13 42.81 16.42
C THR A 61 2.91 43.69 16.52
N ILE A 62 1.72 43.10 16.65
CA ILE A 62 0.46 43.82 16.69
C ILE A 62 -0.14 43.70 18.09
N ASP A 63 -0.64 44.82 18.60
CA ASP A 63 -1.35 44.89 19.87
C ASP A 63 -2.68 44.10 19.80
N PRO A 64 -2.98 43.22 20.77
CA PRO A 64 -4.21 42.42 20.80
C PRO A 64 -5.51 43.24 20.78
N GLN A 65 -5.47 44.54 21.08
CA GLN A 65 -6.65 45.40 21.03
C GLN A 65 -6.94 45.97 19.63
N LEU A 66 -6.17 45.58 18.62
CA LEU A 66 -6.31 46.03 17.24
C LEU A 66 -6.86 44.90 16.37
N ALA A 67 -7.57 45.28 15.31
CA ALA A 67 -8.00 44.35 14.27
C ALA A 67 -7.25 44.59 12.95
N VAL A 68 -7.11 43.54 12.15
CA VAL A 68 -6.68 43.60 10.76
C VAL A 68 -7.85 43.23 9.87
N HIS A 69 -8.05 44.03 8.82
CA HIS A 69 -9.17 43.88 7.91
C HIS A 69 -8.74 44.00 6.46
N SER A 70 -9.36 43.23 5.58
CA SER A 70 -9.24 43.39 4.13
C SER A 70 -10.61 43.42 3.47
N GLN A 71 -10.74 44.28 2.46
CA GLN A 71 -11.93 44.35 1.60
C GLN A 71 -11.73 43.62 0.26
N TYR A 72 -10.57 42.99 0.07
CA TYR A 72 -10.14 42.42 -1.19
C TYR A 72 -9.70 40.97 -1.00
N SER A 73 -10.38 40.04 -1.65
CA SER A 73 -10.12 38.58 -1.61
C SER A 73 -8.96 38.10 -2.48
N SER A 74 -8.08 39.01 -2.89
CA SER A 74 -6.92 38.66 -3.73
C SER A 74 -5.62 39.21 -3.16
N LEU A 75 -5.66 39.77 -1.95
CA LEU A 75 -4.50 40.38 -1.32
C LEU A 75 -3.93 39.43 -0.29
N TRP A 76 -2.67 39.06 -0.50
CA TRP A 76 -1.93 38.23 0.44
C TRP A 76 -1.06 39.09 1.35
N TRP A 77 -1.11 38.80 2.64
CA TRP A 77 -0.05 39.20 3.56
C TRP A 77 1.02 38.12 3.61
N ILE A 78 2.15 38.39 2.95
CA ILE A 78 3.29 37.48 2.88
C ILE A 78 4.20 37.67 4.10
N VAL A 79 4.56 36.58 4.77
CA VAL A 79 5.45 36.57 5.94
C VAL A 79 6.71 35.75 5.65
N ASP A 80 7.83 36.44 5.39
CA ASP A 80 9.18 35.85 5.33
C ASP A 80 10.00 36.13 6.61
N GLY A 81 9.60 37.15 7.36
CA GLY A 81 10.15 37.48 8.68
C GLY A 81 9.30 36.87 9.79
N THR A 82 8.90 37.70 10.75
CA THR A 82 8.08 37.28 11.89
C THR A 82 6.82 38.14 12.03
N LEU A 83 5.66 37.51 12.18
CA LEU A 83 4.39 38.13 12.54
C LEU A 83 3.94 37.66 13.92
N ASN A 84 3.87 38.58 14.90
CA ASN A 84 3.27 38.31 16.20
C ASN A 84 1.88 38.95 16.22
N ALA A 85 0.82 38.14 16.15
CA ALA A 85 -0.57 38.59 16.04
C ALA A 85 -1.48 37.97 17.10
N ASP A 86 -0.94 37.70 18.28
CA ASP A 86 -1.71 37.13 19.40
C ASP A 86 -2.86 38.08 19.81
N GLY A 87 -4.07 37.53 19.92
CA GLY A 87 -5.30 38.23 20.27
C GLY A 87 -5.82 39.21 19.23
N VAL A 88 -5.20 39.29 18.05
CA VAL A 88 -5.59 40.21 16.97
C VAL A 88 -6.74 39.62 16.16
N GLU A 89 -7.85 40.35 16.04
CA GLU A 89 -8.96 39.93 15.20
C GLU A 89 -8.65 40.14 13.71
N PHE A 90 -8.92 39.11 12.91
CA PHE A 90 -8.80 39.15 11.45
C PHE A 90 -10.20 39.08 10.84
N THR A 91 -10.56 40.10 10.05
CA THR A 91 -11.93 40.25 9.52
C THR A 91 -11.93 40.50 8.02
N GLY A 92 -13.05 40.21 7.34
CA GLY A 92 -13.18 40.40 5.90
C GLY A 92 -12.40 39.33 5.13
N TYR A 93 -11.68 39.73 4.08
CA TYR A 93 -10.92 38.81 3.23
C TYR A 93 -9.42 38.82 3.55
N THR A 94 -9.07 38.52 4.81
CA THR A 94 -7.68 38.65 5.25
C THR A 94 -6.91 37.34 5.05
N ASP A 95 -6.12 37.28 3.99
CA ASP A 95 -5.32 36.10 3.66
C ASP A 95 -3.86 36.27 4.05
N ILE A 96 -3.29 35.25 4.66
CA ILE A 96 -1.92 35.27 5.18
C ILE A 96 -1.16 34.07 4.67
N ARG A 97 0.05 34.28 4.16
CA ARG A 97 0.96 33.19 3.74
C ARG A 97 2.31 33.34 4.42
N VAL A 98 2.60 32.41 5.32
CA VAL A 98 3.91 32.25 5.96
C VAL A 98 4.76 31.34 5.09
N ARG A 99 5.73 31.93 4.40
CA ARG A 99 6.62 31.18 3.50
C ARG A 99 7.73 30.48 4.27
N ASP A 100 8.48 29.64 3.57
CA ASP A 100 9.63 28.93 4.15
C ASP A 100 10.61 29.90 4.81
N GLY A 101 10.97 29.62 6.06
CA GLY A 101 11.80 30.49 6.90
C GLY A 101 11.04 31.59 7.66
N GLY A 102 9.79 31.88 7.28
CA GLY A 102 8.90 32.78 7.99
C GLY A 102 8.38 32.20 9.31
N THR A 103 7.93 33.07 10.22
CA THR A 103 7.34 32.70 11.50
C THR A 103 6.08 33.50 11.78
N ALA A 104 5.01 32.86 12.23
CA ALA A 104 3.81 33.58 12.67
C ALA A 104 3.18 32.98 13.94
N HIS A 105 2.65 33.84 14.80
CA HIS A 105 1.97 33.47 16.03
C HIS A 105 0.55 34.03 16.04
N PHE A 106 -0.42 33.11 16.17
CA PHE A 106 -1.86 33.37 16.23
C PHE A 106 -2.42 32.69 17.48
N GLN A 107 -2.39 33.39 18.62
CA GLN A 107 -2.89 32.83 19.88
C GLN A 107 -4.08 33.62 20.44
N ASN A 108 -5.07 32.94 21.00
CA ASN A 108 -6.22 33.55 21.69
C ASN A 108 -7.03 34.53 20.82
N ILE A 109 -7.19 34.24 19.53
CA ILE A 109 -7.92 35.11 18.60
C ILE A 109 -9.41 34.75 18.61
N THR A 110 -10.27 35.74 18.84
CA THR A 110 -11.72 35.57 18.91
C THR A 110 -12.40 35.48 17.56
N GLN A 111 -11.76 35.93 16.48
CA GLN A 111 -12.32 35.86 15.13
C GLN A 111 -11.21 35.88 14.08
N ILE A 112 -11.14 34.82 13.28
CA ILE A 112 -10.29 34.71 12.09
C ILE A 112 -11.20 34.47 10.88
N ASP A 113 -11.35 35.52 10.06
CA ASP A 113 -12.04 35.50 8.78
C ASP A 113 -11.09 35.83 7.63
N GLY A 114 -11.43 35.29 6.47
CA GLY A 114 -10.64 35.36 5.24
C GLY A 114 -10.96 34.19 4.35
N ASP A 115 -10.17 34.01 3.31
CA ASP A 115 -10.20 32.79 2.52
C ASP A 115 -9.20 31.79 3.13
N GLN A 116 -7.96 32.23 3.45
CA GLN A 116 -6.91 31.28 3.87
C GLN A 116 -5.78 31.85 4.75
N ILE A 117 -5.34 31.06 5.73
CA ILE A 117 -4.04 31.21 6.42
C ILE A 117 -3.17 30.00 6.07
N GLU A 118 -2.02 30.25 5.45
CA GLU A 118 -1.08 29.22 5.00
C GLU A 118 0.24 29.24 5.76
N PHE A 119 0.68 28.07 6.20
CA PHE A 119 2.01 27.79 6.71
C PHE A 119 2.74 26.84 5.76
N GLY A 120 3.65 27.38 4.96
CA GLY A 120 4.51 26.62 4.04
C GLY A 120 5.43 25.65 4.78
N SER A 121 5.98 24.67 4.08
CA SER A 121 6.66 23.50 4.69
C SER A 121 7.88 23.81 5.56
N GLY A 122 8.58 24.92 5.31
CA GLY A 122 9.72 25.40 6.09
C GLY A 122 9.39 26.53 7.07
N SER A 123 8.11 26.88 7.21
CA SER A 123 7.65 27.91 8.16
C SER A 123 7.67 27.40 9.61
N ARG A 124 7.53 28.31 10.57
CA ARG A 124 7.43 28.02 12.01
C ARG A 124 6.29 28.82 12.62
N GLY A 125 5.80 28.43 13.79
CA GLY A 125 4.80 29.24 14.45
C GLY A 125 3.89 28.48 15.40
N SER A 126 2.78 29.13 15.72
CA SER A 126 1.73 28.59 16.57
C SER A 126 0.37 29.15 16.16
N VAL A 127 -0.64 28.29 16.07
CA VAL A 127 -2.05 28.64 15.89
C VAL A 127 -2.83 28.01 17.05
N GLU A 128 -3.13 28.78 18.08
CA GLU A 128 -3.60 28.24 19.35
C GLU A 128 -4.79 28.99 19.92
N ASN A 129 -5.74 28.26 20.51
CA ASN A 129 -6.90 28.81 21.24
C ASN A 129 -7.67 29.88 20.45
N SER A 130 -7.77 29.71 19.13
CA SER A 130 -8.34 30.72 18.22
C SER A 130 -9.61 30.23 17.52
N GLN A 131 -10.46 31.16 17.10
CA GLN A 131 -11.74 30.87 16.44
C GLN A 131 -11.69 31.19 14.95
N PHE A 132 -11.81 30.17 14.11
CA PHE A 132 -11.88 30.27 12.66
C PHE A 132 -13.34 30.31 12.20
N GLY A 133 -13.80 31.50 11.81
CA GLY A 133 -15.16 31.73 11.32
C GLY A 133 -15.32 31.34 9.85
N SER A 134 -14.53 31.99 8.99
CA SER A 134 -14.60 31.79 7.53
C SER A 134 -13.29 31.44 6.84
N ALA A 135 -12.15 31.56 7.51
CA ALA A 135 -10.85 31.21 6.94
C ALA A 135 -10.55 29.71 7.02
N GLU A 136 -9.91 29.18 5.99
CA GLU A 136 -9.26 27.87 6.00
C GLU A 136 -7.84 27.97 6.56
N LEU A 137 -7.38 26.94 7.26
CA LEU A 137 -6.01 26.82 7.76
C LEU A 137 -5.26 25.75 6.97
N GLU A 138 -4.20 26.14 6.26
CA GLU A 138 -3.26 25.22 5.64
C GLU A 138 -1.97 25.14 6.45
N VAL A 139 -1.59 23.92 6.89
CA VAL A 139 -0.32 23.68 7.59
C VAL A 139 0.43 22.54 6.94
N LEU A 140 1.56 22.87 6.32
CA LEU A 140 2.46 21.92 5.67
C LEU A 140 3.78 21.72 6.43
N SER A 141 3.99 22.48 7.51
CA SER A 141 5.22 22.44 8.32
C SER A 141 5.00 21.65 9.61
N PRO A 142 5.92 20.73 9.96
CA PRO A 142 5.92 20.07 11.27
C PRO A 142 6.39 20.99 12.41
N ASN A 143 6.81 22.23 12.11
CA ASN A 143 7.31 23.19 13.11
C ASN A 143 6.26 24.25 13.50
N VAL A 144 4.98 23.98 13.21
CA VAL A 144 3.86 24.84 13.58
C VAL A 144 2.98 24.06 14.56
N SER A 145 2.82 24.57 15.78
CA SER A 145 1.85 24.00 16.71
C SER A 145 0.44 24.45 16.34
N VAL A 146 -0.51 23.52 16.37
CA VAL A 146 -1.93 23.83 16.18
C VAL A 146 -2.68 23.20 17.34
N SER A 147 -3.31 24.00 18.21
CA SER A 147 -3.96 23.46 19.41
C SER A 147 -5.15 24.25 19.92
N GLY A 148 -6.23 23.56 20.30
CA GLY A 148 -7.35 24.18 21.03
C GLY A 148 -8.16 25.21 20.23
N ASN A 149 -8.07 25.19 18.91
CA ASN A 149 -8.83 26.08 18.03
C ASN A 149 -10.26 25.59 17.82
N THR A 150 -11.15 26.49 17.42
CA THR A 150 -12.53 26.17 17.02
C THR A 150 -12.72 26.49 15.55
N PHE A 151 -13.21 25.53 14.77
CA PHE A 151 -13.47 25.68 13.34
C PHE A 151 -14.97 25.65 13.03
N GLU A 152 -15.42 26.63 12.23
CA GLU A 152 -16.82 26.79 11.83
C GLU A 152 -17.13 26.35 10.39
N LEU A 153 -16.11 26.04 9.59
CA LEU A 153 -16.24 25.47 8.25
C LEU A 153 -16.32 23.93 8.29
N GLY A 154 -16.96 23.33 7.29
CA GLY A 154 -16.96 21.87 7.09
C GLY A 154 -15.72 21.33 6.35
N LEU A 155 -14.92 22.22 5.75
CA LEU A 155 -13.62 21.93 5.13
C LEU A 155 -12.59 22.96 5.62
N PRO A 156 -12.24 22.96 6.92
CA PRO A 156 -11.49 24.05 7.55
C PRO A 156 -9.97 23.91 7.44
N ILE A 157 -9.46 22.73 7.10
CA ILE A 157 -8.03 22.41 7.21
C ILE A 157 -7.52 21.74 5.93
N GLN A 158 -6.34 22.18 5.50
CA GLN A 158 -5.49 21.49 4.52
C GLN A 158 -4.14 21.14 5.13
N THR A 159 -3.69 19.90 4.95
CA THR A 159 -2.42 19.45 5.54
C THR A 159 -1.79 18.26 4.82
N ARG A 160 -0.64 17.81 5.34
CA ARG A 160 0.06 16.60 4.89
C ARG A 160 -0.45 15.38 5.63
N PRO A 161 -0.36 14.18 5.02
CA PRO A 161 -0.81 12.95 5.67
C PRO A 161 -0.15 12.68 7.04
N SER A 162 1.08 13.16 7.22
CA SER A 162 1.85 13.03 8.48
C SER A 162 1.46 13.99 9.60
N LEU A 163 0.64 15.01 9.33
CA LEU A 163 0.31 16.06 10.31
C LEU A 163 -1.16 16.03 10.72
N VAL A 164 -1.95 15.11 10.15
CA VAL A 164 -3.38 14.98 10.43
C VAL A 164 -3.66 14.83 11.94
N ASP A 165 -2.78 14.12 12.65
CA ASP A 165 -2.90 13.88 14.08
C ASP A 165 -2.61 15.09 14.98
N GLU A 166 -2.03 16.15 14.44
CA GLU A 166 -1.81 17.42 15.16
C GLU A 166 -3.12 18.19 15.38
N PHE A 167 -4.21 17.84 14.69
CA PHE A 167 -5.46 18.61 14.72
C PHE A 167 -6.50 18.09 15.72
N TYR A 168 -6.20 17.04 16.49
CA TYR A 168 -7.18 16.32 17.31
C TYR A 168 -7.57 16.98 18.63
N ASP A 169 -6.88 18.00 19.07
CA ASP A 169 -7.26 18.79 20.24
C ASP A 169 -8.12 20.02 19.88
N ASN A 170 -8.50 20.16 18.60
CA ASN A 170 -9.33 21.24 18.10
C ASN A 170 -10.82 20.86 18.11
N THR A 171 -11.69 21.87 18.09
CA THR A 171 -13.15 21.72 18.10
C THR A 171 -13.72 21.99 16.71
N PHE A 172 -14.39 20.98 16.14
CA PHE A 172 -15.15 21.11 14.88
C PHE A 172 -16.64 21.29 15.18
N THR A 173 -17.21 22.45 14.83
CA THR A 173 -18.61 22.77 15.18
C THR A 173 -19.63 22.14 14.21
N LYS A 174 -19.18 21.66 13.06
CA LYS A 174 -19.96 20.98 12.02
C LYS A 174 -19.31 19.66 11.62
N GLU A 175 -20.05 18.80 10.94
CA GLU A 175 -19.46 17.67 10.22
C GLU A 175 -18.35 18.18 9.30
N THR A 176 -17.17 17.60 9.46
CA THR A 176 -15.93 18.13 8.91
C THR A 176 -15.13 17.05 8.21
N THR A 177 -14.53 17.40 7.09
CA THR A 177 -13.44 16.64 6.49
C THR A 177 -12.16 17.48 6.40
N ILE A 178 -11.00 16.83 6.50
CA ILE A 178 -9.69 17.48 6.37
C ILE A 178 -9.14 17.21 4.98
N ARG A 179 -8.62 18.23 4.30
CA ARG A 179 -7.94 18.05 3.02
C ARG A 179 -6.51 17.56 3.23
N VAL A 180 -6.14 16.53 2.48
CA VAL A 180 -4.83 15.90 2.56
C VAL A 180 -4.17 15.85 1.19
N SER A 181 -2.89 16.21 1.14
CA SER A 181 -2.03 16.04 -0.04
C SER A 181 -0.54 15.97 0.33
N GLY A 182 0.28 15.48 -0.59
CA GLY A 182 1.73 15.33 -0.40
C GLY A 182 2.13 13.99 0.21
N SER A 183 3.38 13.90 0.67
CA SER A 183 4.00 12.65 1.10
C SER A 183 4.21 12.59 2.61
N THR A 184 4.14 11.39 3.19
CA THR A 184 4.44 11.19 4.61
C THR A 184 5.93 11.39 4.89
N THR A 185 6.23 12.06 6.01
CA THR A 185 7.58 12.15 6.61
C THR A 185 7.66 11.47 7.98
N ARG A 186 6.52 11.02 8.50
CA ARG A 186 6.35 10.16 9.68
C ARG A 186 5.03 9.40 9.58
N SER A 187 4.93 8.30 10.32
CA SER A 187 3.64 7.61 10.52
C SER A 187 2.63 8.51 11.23
N SER A 188 1.35 8.32 10.95
CA SER A 188 0.25 9.07 11.55
C SER A 188 -0.99 8.17 11.64
N ASN A 189 -1.81 8.42 12.66
CA ASN A 189 -3.07 7.72 12.86
C ASN A 189 -4.22 8.67 12.58
N TRP A 190 -5.08 8.29 11.65
CA TRP A 190 -6.23 9.03 11.20
C TRP A 190 -7.46 8.55 11.96
N GLN A 191 -7.77 9.21 13.07
CA GLN A 191 -8.85 8.82 13.98
C GLN A 191 -10.03 9.78 13.94
N ARG A 192 -11.17 9.30 14.46
CA ARG A 192 -12.38 10.08 14.58
C ARG A 192 -12.34 10.96 15.83
N VAL A 193 -12.51 12.27 15.66
CA VAL A 193 -12.55 13.24 16.77
C VAL A 193 -13.70 14.21 16.60
N GLY A 194 -14.61 14.24 17.58
CA GLY A 194 -15.76 15.14 17.57
C GLY A 194 -16.60 14.95 16.31
N ASN A 195 -16.72 16.01 15.50
CA ASN A 195 -17.47 16.03 14.25
C ASN A 195 -16.58 15.80 13.00
N LEU A 196 -15.32 15.40 13.15
CA LEU A 196 -14.49 14.95 12.02
C LEU A 196 -15.03 13.61 11.50
N THR A 197 -15.43 13.57 10.22
CA THR A 197 -16.06 12.39 9.58
C THR A 197 -15.20 11.78 8.48
N GLY A 198 -14.10 12.41 8.09
CA GLY A 198 -13.23 11.86 7.06
C GLY A 198 -12.19 12.81 6.49
N TYR A 199 -11.65 12.40 5.35
CA TYR A 199 -10.54 13.05 4.68
C TYR A 199 -10.82 13.20 3.19
N GLN A 200 -10.46 14.35 2.64
CA GLN A 200 -10.55 14.63 1.22
C GLN A 200 -9.15 14.67 0.59
N LEU A 201 -8.89 13.82 -0.40
CA LEU A 201 -7.67 13.91 -1.20
C LEU A 201 -7.80 15.11 -2.15
N ASN A 202 -6.90 16.11 -2.01
CA ASN A 202 -6.90 17.32 -2.87
C ASN A 202 -5.69 17.40 -3.81
N GLY A 203 -4.75 16.47 -3.66
CA GLY A 203 -3.59 16.30 -4.52
C GLY A 203 -3.05 14.87 -4.37
N ASP A 204 -2.01 14.54 -5.12
CA ASP A 204 -1.32 13.26 -4.98
C ASP A 204 -0.90 13.07 -3.51
N THR A 205 -1.29 11.93 -2.94
CA THR A 205 -1.03 11.60 -1.55
C THR A 205 -0.20 10.32 -1.50
N GLN A 206 0.91 10.36 -0.78
CA GLN A 206 1.84 9.23 -0.73
C GLN A 206 2.11 8.82 0.71
N ILE A 207 1.96 7.53 0.98
CA ILE A 207 2.54 6.89 2.16
C ILE A 207 3.93 6.42 1.73
N ALA A 208 4.96 7.18 2.08
CA ALA A 208 6.34 6.84 1.73
C ALA A 208 6.82 5.58 2.46
N ALA A 209 7.81 4.91 1.87
CA ALA A 209 8.40 3.68 2.41
C ALA A 209 8.88 3.85 3.85
N GLY A 210 8.63 2.85 4.70
CA GLY A 210 8.96 2.87 6.12
C GLY A 210 8.02 3.69 7.00
N HIS A 211 6.92 4.23 6.44
CA HIS A 211 5.88 4.92 7.19
C HIS A 211 4.53 4.20 7.09
N THR A 212 3.69 4.42 8.10
CA THR A 212 2.37 3.79 8.20
C THR A 212 1.31 4.86 8.39
N ILE A 213 0.21 4.76 7.65
CA ILE A 213 -1.05 5.42 7.96
C ILE A 213 -2.04 4.36 8.43
N THR A 214 -2.57 4.55 9.64
CA THR A 214 -3.68 3.74 10.16
C THR A 214 -4.91 4.61 10.22
N ILE A 215 -6.02 4.16 9.65
CA ILE A 215 -7.28 4.90 9.61
C ILE A 215 -8.31 4.12 10.41
N ASP A 216 -8.94 4.81 11.36
CA ASP A 216 -9.95 4.23 12.24
C ASP A 216 -11.28 3.96 11.51
N PRO A 217 -12.11 3.06 12.06
CA PRO A 217 -13.45 2.79 11.55
C PRO A 217 -14.37 4.01 11.50
N GLU A 218 -15.39 3.92 10.63
CA GLU A 218 -16.43 4.94 10.43
C GLU A 218 -15.94 6.25 9.81
N LEU A 219 -14.70 6.27 9.30
CA LEU A 219 -14.15 7.40 8.56
C LEU A 219 -14.31 7.19 7.06
N THR A 220 -14.55 8.29 6.37
CA THR A 220 -14.57 8.32 4.89
C THR A 220 -13.26 8.84 4.35
N VAL A 221 -12.76 8.26 3.26
CA VAL A 221 -11.74 8.89 2.41
C VAL A 221 -12.30 9.06 1.01
N HIS A 222 -12.20 10.28 0.50
CA HIS A 222 -12.89 10.68 -0.70
C HIS A 222 -11.99 11.55 -1.59
N SER A 223 -12.04 11.31 -2.90
CA SER A 223 -11.46 12.22 -3.90
C SER A 223 -12.54 12.80 -4.80
N GLN A 224 -12.48 14.10 -5.04
CA GLN A 224 -13.31 14.80 -6.03
C GLN A 224 -12.69 14.79 -7.44
N TYR A 225 -11.49 14.22 -7.60
CA TYR A 225 -10.67 14.36 -8.79
C TYR A 225 -10.20 13.00 -9.32
N SER A 226 -10.56 12.70 -10.57
CA SER A 226 -10.30 11.42 -11.27
C SER A 226 -8.87 11.26 -11.83
N SER A 227 -7.87 11.82 -11.15
CA SER A 227 -6.46 11.77 -11.60
C SER A 227 -5.46 11.93 -10.46
N LEU A 228 -5.93 11.88 -9.22
CA LEU A 228 -5.08 11.94 -8.05
C LEU A 228 -4.76 10.53 -7.60
N TRP A 229 -3.47 10.27 -7.41
CA TRP A 229 -3.03 8.98 -6.92
C TRP A 229 -2.95 9.00 -5.40
N TRP A 230 -3.54 7.99 -4.76
CA TRP A 230 -3.10 7.58 -3.45
C TRP A 230 -2.06 6.47 -3.57
N ILE A 231 -0.79 6.86 -3.46
CA ILE A 231 0.36 5.98 -3.60
C ILE A 231 0.71 5.38 -2.23
N VAL A 232 0.88 4.06 -2.18
CA VAL A 232 1.28 3.33 -0.98
C VAL A 232 2.61 2.61 -1.24
N ASP A 233 3.70 3.21 -0.79
CA ASP A 233 5.03 2.56 -0.73
C ASP A 233 5.41 2.11 0.68
N GLY A 234 4.74 2.67 1.69
CA GLY A 234 4.80 2.23 3.09
C GLY A 234 3.65 1.27 3.40
N THR A 235 2.94 1.51 4.51
CA THR A 235 1.82 0.67 4.94
C THR A 235 0.54 1.49 5.12
N LEU A 236 -0.57 1.03 4.52
CA LEU A 236 -1.92 1.52 4.78
C LEU A 236 -2.69 0.47 5.58
N ASN A 237 -3.18 0.84 6.76
CA ASN A 237 -4.13 0.03 7.53
C ASN A 237 -5.47 0.74 7.54
N ALA A 238 -6.50 0.13 6.95
CA ALA A 238 -7.84 0.68 6.86
C ALA A 238 -8.86 -0.32 7.40
N ASP A 239 -9.34 -0.08 8.61
CA ASP A 239 -10.35 -0.91 9.27
C ASP A 239 -11.67 -0.15 9.34
N GLY A 240 -12.74 -0.65 8.74
CA GLY A 240 -14.05 0.00 8.78
C GLY A 240 -14.12 1.33 8.01
N VAL A 241 -13.24 1.54 7.05
CA VAL A 241 -13.11 2.79 6.27
C VAL A 241 -13.93 2.71 4.99
N GLU A 242 -14.57 3.82 4.62
CA GLU A 242 -15.29 3.95 3.36
C GLU A 242 -14.49 4.81 2.36
N PHE A 243 -14.02 4.20 1.26
CA PHE A 243 -13.34 4.88 0.16
C PHE A 243 -14.36 5.19 -0.95
N THR A 244 -14.47 6.47 -1.34
CA THR A 244 -15.52 6.96 -2.25
C THR A 244 -15.02 7.97 -3.29
N GLY A 245 -15.92 8.35 -4.21
CA GLY A 245 -15.65 9.35 -5.25
C GLY A 245 -14.73 8.80 -6.33
N TYR A 246 -13.62 9.49 -6.59
CA TYR A 246 -12.58 9.08 -7.54
C TYR A 246 -11.30 8.63 -6.82
N THR A 247 -11.45 7.88 -5.72
CA THR A 247 -10.28 7.41 -4.97
C THR A 247 -9.57 6.32 -5.76
N ASP A 248 -8.30 6.54 -6.06
CA ASP A 248 -7.47 5.62 -6.82
C ASP A 248 -6.29 5.18 -5.95
N ILE A 249 -6.29 3.91 -5.53
CA ILE A 249 -5.31 3.37 -4.59
C ILE A 249 -4.28 2.53 -5.34
N ARG A 250 -3.02 2.97 -5.30
CA ARG A 250 -1.91 2.26 -5.93
C ARG A 250 -0.85 1.87 -4.92
N VAL A 251 -0.82 0.58 -4.59
CA VAL A 251 0.24 -0.03 -3.81
C VAL A 251 1.38 -0.42 -4.76
N ARG A 252 2.56 0.17 -4.58
CA ARG A 252 3.73 -0.08 -5.43
C ARG A 252 4.69 -1.05 -4.75
N ASP A 253 5.66 -1.53 -5.52
CA ASP A 253 6.65 -2.53 -5.13
C ASP A 253 7.21 -2.29 -3.71
N GLY A 254 7.11 -3.31 -2.85
CA GLY A 254 7.50 -3.26 -1.43
C GLY A 254 6.49 -2.60 -0.48
N GLY A 255 5.41 -2.00 -0.99
CA GLY A 255 4.32 -1.41 -0.20
C GLY A 255 3.33 -2.43 0.33
N ALA A 256 2.58 -2.03 1.37
CA ALA A 256 1.56 -2.86 2.01
C ALA A 256 0.22 -2.14 2.19
N ALA A 257 -0.90 -2.81 1.90
CA ALA A 257 -2.23 -2.27 2.21
C ALA A 257 -3.18 -3.34 2.76
N HIS A 258 -3.75 -3.06 3.92
CA HIS A 258 -4.64 -3.95 4.65
C HIS A 258 -6.00 -3.29 4.80
N PHE A 259 -7.01 -3.87 4.17
CA PHE A 259 -8.40 -3.46 4.22
C PHE A 259 -9.19 -4.52 5.01
N GLN A 260 -9.78 -4.09 6.11
CA GLN A 260 -10.59 -4.92 6.97
C GLN A 260 -11.94 -4.21 7.16
N ASN A 261 -13.06 -4.90 6.96
CA ASN A 261 -14.40 -4.28 7.09
C ASN A 261 -14.57 -3.00 6.25
N ALA A 262 -13.79 -2.82 5.18
CA ALA A 262 -13.76 -1.60 4.40
C ALA A 262 -14.80 -1.65 3.27
N THR A 263 -15.30 -0.48 2.86
CA THR A 263 -16.00 -0.35 1.58
C THR A 263 -15.09 0.38 0.62
N ILE A 264 -14.71 -0.28 -0.47
CA ILE A 264 -13.74 0.22 -1.44
C ILE A 264 -14.48 0.47 -2.74
N SER A 265 -14.67 1.76 -3.05
CA SER A 265 -15.12 2.23 -4.36
C SER A 265 -14.16 3.31 -4.86
N GLY A 266 -14.38 3.83 -6.06
CA GLY A 266 -13.49 4.82 -6.63
C GLY A 266 -13.26 4.59 -8.12
N ASP A 267 -11.99 4.71 -8.53
CA ASP A 267 -11.56 4.41 -9.90
C ASP A 267 -10.84 3.04 -9.98
N SER A 268 -9.89 2.76 -9.08
CA SER A 268 -9.16 1.48 -9.06
C SER A 268 -8.52 1.18 -7.70
N ILE A 269 -8.20 -0.09 -7.46
CA ILE A 269 -7.24 -0.53 -6.45
C ILE A 269 -6.21 -1.47 -7.11
N ALA A 270 -4.93 -1.10 -7.04
CA ALA A 270 -3.86 -1.80 -7.73
C ALA A 270 -2.71 -2.19 -6.78
N PHE A 271 -2.25 -3.44 -6.90
CA PHE A 271 -1.10 -4.01 -6.18
C PHE A 271 -0.02 -4.41 -7.19
N ALA A 272 1.12 -3.72 -7.19
CA ALA A 272 2.16 -3.90 -8.22
C ALA A 272 3.52 -4.29 -7.65
N GLY A 273 4.15 -5.30 -8.24
CA GLY A 273 5.43 -5.85 -7.77
C GLY A 273 5.27 -6.71 -6.53
N GLN A 274 6.30 -6.75 -5.70
CA GLN A 274 6.39 -7.46 -4.42
C GLN A 274 5.63 -6.72 -3.32
N THR A 275 4.34 -6.46 -3.55
CA THR A 275 3.46 -5.87 -2.54
C THR A 275 2.91 -6.93 -1.61
N VAL A 276 2.54 -6.52 -0.40
CA VAL A 276 1.80 -7.34 0.55
C VAL A 276 0.43 -6.71 0.77
N GLY A 277 -0.62 -7.49 0.95
CA GLY A 277 -1.90 -6.88 1.28
C GLY A 277 -2.97 -7.84 1.75
N ALA A 278 -4.07 -7.23 2.20
CA ALA A 278 -5.26 -7.96 2.57
C ALA A 278 -6.51 -7.18 2.17
N ILE A 279 -7.51 -7.87 1.63
CA ILE A 279 -8.88 -7.38 1.48
C ILE A 279 -9.80 -8.39 2.17
N HIS A 280 -10.05 -8.13 3.44
CA HIS A 280 -10.73 -9.04 4.35
C HIS A 280 -12.07 -8.44 4.80
N GLN A 281 -13.14 -9.23 4.68
CA GLN A 281 -14.50 -8.80 5.07
C GLN A 281 -14.90 -7.43 4.52
N SER A 282 -14.43 -7.12 3.31
CA SER A 282 -14.60 -5.81 2.71
C SER A 282 -15.54 -5.92 1.51
N THR A 283 -16.13 -4.81 1.10
CA THR A 283 -16.98 -4.74 -0.09
C THR A 283 -16.25 -3.92 -1.14
N VAL A 284 -16.05 -4.49 -2.33
CA VAL A 284 -15.42 -3.79 -3.47
C VAL A 284 -16.48 -3.52 -4.53
N ILE A 285 -16.68 -2.25 -4.87
CA ILE A 285 -17.83 -1.79 -5.66
C ILE A 285 -17.36 -1.01 -6.88
N GLY A 286 -17.76 -1.48 -8.07
CA GLY A 286 -17.63 -0.78 -9.35
C GLY A 286 -16.21 -0.61 -9.89
N ILE A 287 -15.19 -1.09 -9.18
CA ILE A 287 -13.76 -0.91 -9.52
C ILE A 287 -13.07 -2.25 -9.78
N PRO A 288 -12.02 -2.31 -10.61
CA PRO A 288 -11.16 -3.49 -10.67
C PRO A 288 -10.24 -3.60 -9.45
N ILE A 289 -9.91 -4.84 -9.10
CA ILE A 289 -8.73 -5.16 -8.28
C ILE A 289 -7.65 -5.63 -9.25
N GLU A 290 -6.63 -4.79 -9.44
CA GLU A 290 -5.50 -5.07 -10.32
C GLU A 290 -4.34 -5.60 -9.50
N MET A 291 -3.74 -6.71 -9.94
CA MET A 291 -2.56 -7.24 -9.27
C MET A 291 -1.51 -7.81 -10.22
N THR A 292 -0.26 -7.79 -9.78
CA THR A 292 0.83 -8.49 -10.46
C THR A 292 1.10 -9.86 -9.83
N SER A 293 1.64 -10.80 -10.60
CA SER A 293 1.97 -12.16 -10.14
C SER A 293 2.97 -12.22 -8.96
N GLN A 294 3.66 -11.12 -8.65
CA GLN A 294 4.60 -11.03 -7.51
C GLN A 294 3.94 -10.48 -6.23
N SER A 295 2.66 -10.13 -6.28
CA SER A 295 1.95 -9.52 -5.15
C SER A 295 1.37 -10.58 -4.22
N ASP A 296 1.67 -10.47 -2.93
CA ASP A 296 1.16 -11.35 -1.86
C ASP A 296 -0.07 -10.71 -1.19
N VAL A 297 -1.21 -10.72 -1.89
CA VAL A 297 -2.49 -10.19 -1.36
C VAL A 297 -3.44 -11.31 -1.01
N SER A 298 -3.99 -11.29 0.21
CA SER A 298 -5.01 -12.22 0.67
C SER A 298 -6.39 -11.59 0.54
N ILE A 299 -7.33 -12.24 -0.15
CA ILE A 299 -8.70 -11.74 -0.30
C ILE A 299 -9.65 -12.83 0.20
N VAL A 300 -10.35 -12.57 1.31
CA VAL A 300 -11.19 -13.57 2.00
C VAL A 300 -12.40 -12.89 2.64
N CYS A 301 -13.54 -13.57 2.64
CA CYS A 301 -14.79 -13.11 3.23
C CYS A 301 -15.32 -11.79 2.68
N SER A 302 -14.87 -11.38 1.49
CA SER A 302 -15.19 -10.09 0.88
C SER A 302 -16.32 -10.21 -0.15
N ASP A 303 -17.07 -9.13 -0.33
CA ASP A 303 -18.09 -8.99 -1.38
C ASP A 303 -17.43 -8.41 -2.64
N LEU A 304 -17.32 -9.28 -3.65
CA LEU A 304 -16.76 -9.03 -4.98
C LEU A 304 -17.87 -9.09 -6.06
N SER A 305 -19.13 -8.89 -5.69
CA SER A 305 -20.27 -9.02 -6.61
C SER A 305 -20.31 -7.95 -7.70
N ASP A 306 -19.71 -6.77 -7.46
CA ASP A 306 -19.66 -5.64 -8.40
C ASP A 306 -18.22 -5.23 -8.73
N THR A 307 -17.30 -6.20 -8.76
CA THR A 307 -15.89 -5.97 -9.13
C THR A 307 -15.42 -7.02 -10.14
N ARG A 308 -14.22 -6.81 -10.65
CA ARG A 308 -13.48 -7.73 -11.51
C ARG A 308 -12.05 -7.85 -11.00
N ILE A 309 -11.42 -9.00 -11.24
CA ILE A 309 -10.00 -9.22 -10.94
C ILE A 309 -9.22 -9.13 -12.24
N GLU A 310 -8.13 -8.37 -12.23
CA GLU A 310 -7.19 -8.31 -13.34
C GLU A 310 -5.80 -8.73 -12.87
N LEU A 311 -5.32 -9.87 -13.36
CA LEU A 311 -3.97 -10.34 -13.07
C LEU A 311 -3.06 -10.24 -14.27
N VAL A 312 -1.83 -9.80 -14.03
CA VAL A 312 -0.75 -9.73 -15.04
C VAL A 312 0.56 -10.24 -14.44
N GLY A 313 1.44 -10.78 -15.27
CA GLY A 313 2.77 -11.21 -14.85
C GLY A 313 3.06 -12.64 -15.23
N ASN A 314 3.91 -13.31 -14.43
CA ASN A 314 4.36 -14.67 -14.69
C ASN A 314 3.20 -15.67 -14.61
N ASN A 315 2.92 -16.37 -15.71
CA ASN A 315 1.85 -17.37 -15.78
C ASN A 315 2.14 -18.66 -14.98
N ALA A 316 3.39 -18.87 -14.56
CA ALA A 316 3.76 -19.98 -13.67
C ALA A 316 3.39 -19.73 -12.18
N ILE A 317 2.90 -18.53 -11.83
CA ILE A 317 2.48 -18.22 -10.46
C ILE A 317 0.96 -18.09 -10.46
N GLY A 318 0.28 -19.03 -9.80
CA GLY A 318 -1.16 -18.94 -9.60
C GLY A 318 -1.57 -17.99 -8.47
N PHE A 319 -2.84 -17.63 -8.44
CA PHE A 319 -3.42 -16.75 -7.42
C PHE A 319 -4.74 -17.33 -6.88
N ASP A 320 -4.96 -17.22 -5.58
CA ASP A 320 -6.12 -17.81 -4.89
C ASP A 320 -7.03 -16.71 -4.33
N VAL A 321 -8.29 -16.66 -4.79
CA VAL A 321 -9.34 -15.71 -4.34
C VAL A 321 -10.48 -16.49 -3.66
N LEU A 322 -10.12 -17.24 -2.63
CA LEU A 322 -10.99 -18.22 -1.97
C LEU A 322 -11.89 -17.58 -0.91
N GLY A 323 -13.08 -18.14 -0.72
CA GLY A 323 -13.97 -17.76 0.38
C GLY A 323 -14.61 -16.39 0.21
N ASN A 324 -14.88 -15.95 -1.02
CA ASN A 324 -15.47 -14.64 -1.33
C ASN A 324 -16.83 -14.75 -2.01
N TRP A 325 -17.66 -13.72 -1.86
CA TRP A 325 -18.93 -13.63 -2.56
C TRP A 325 -18.77 -12.97 -3.91
N TRP A 326 -19.25 -13.62 -4.98
CA TRP A 326 -19.12 -13.11 -6.34
C TRP A 326 -20.43 -12.63 -6.95
N GLY A 327 -21.51 -12.52 -6.15
CA GLY A 327 -22.86 -12.33 -6.67
C GLY A 327 -23.53 -13.62 -7.14
N THR A 328 -22.78 -14.72 -7.21
CA THR A 328 -23.19 -16.03 -7.71
C THR A 328 -22.20 -17.10 -7.23
N VAL A 329 -22.61 -18.37 -7.28
CA VAL A 329 -21.74 -19.55 -7.09
C VAL A 329 -21.48 -20.29 -8.40
N ASP A 330 -22.08 -19.83 -9.50
CA ASP A 330 -21.85 -20.39 -10.83
C ASP A 330 -20.45 -20.02 -11.32
N GLN A 331 -19.57 -21.02 -11.42
CA GLN A 331 -18.16 -20.82 -11.78
C GLN A 331 -17.99 -20.11 -13.13
N GLN A 332 -18.83 -20.41 -14.14
CA GLN A 332 -18.71 -19.76 -15.45
C GLN A 332 -18.96 -18.26 -15.37
N SER A 333 -19.97 -17.86 -14.61
CA SER A 333 -20.28 -16.45 -14.36
C SER A 333 -19.19 -15.74 -13.55
N ILE A 334 -18.50 -16.46 -12.65
CA ILE A 334 -17.38 -15.91 -11.87
C ILE A 334 -16.17 -15.68 -12.77
N TYR A 335 -15.78 -16.67 -13.57
CA TYR A 335 -14.62 -16.55 -14.46
C TYR A 335 -14.79 -15.44 -15.52
N GLN A 336 -16.02 -15.07 -15.90
CA GLN A 336 -16.26 -13.89 -16.76
C GLN A 336 -15.88 -12.55 -16.11
N LYS A 337 -15.71 -12.51 -14.78
CA LYS A 337 -15.27 -11.32 -14.02
C LYS A 337 -13.77 -11.33 -13.74
N ILE A 338 -13.06 -12.35 -14.19
CA ILE A 338 -11.65 -12.54 -13.92
C ILE A 338 -10.95 -12.48 -15.27
N HIS A 339 -9.89 -11.69 -15.37
CA HIS A 339 -9.04 -11.66 -16.55
C HIS A 339 -7.70 -12.33 -16.23
N ASP A 340 -7.57 -13.60 -16.62
CA ASP A 340 -6.46 -14.49 -16.22
C ASP A 340 -5.98 -15.39 -17.37
N TYR A 341 -5.31 -16.51 -17.05
CA TYR A 341 -4.83 -17.51 -18.00
C TYR A 341 -5.90 -17.99 -18.99
N GLY A 342 -7.16 -18.10 -18.56
CA GLY A 342 -8.26 -18.56 -19.41
C GLY A 342 -8.56 -17.63 -20.58
N ASP A 343 -8.33 -16.32 -20.40
CA ASP A 343 -8.46 -15.29 -21.42
C ASP A 343 -7.17 -15.10 -22.23
N ASP A 344 -6.02 -15.18 -21.55
CA ASP A 344 -4.69 -14.98 -22.11
C ASP A 344 -3.67 -15.87 -21.40
N THR A 345 -3.16 -16.88 -22.12
CA THR A 345 -2.20 -17.87 -21.60
C THR A 345 -0.88 -17.29 -21.10
N SER A 346 -0.61 -16.00 -21.36
CA SER A 346 0.55 -15.28 -20.79
C SER A 346 0.32 -14.76 -19.37
N ARG A 347 -0.88 -14.96 -18.80
CA ARG A 347 -1.27 -14.48 -17.47
C ARG A 347 -1.31 -15.60 -16.42
N PRO A 348 -1.17 -15.26 -15.13
CA PRO A 348 -1.46 -16.15 -14.00
C PRO A 348 -2.82 -16.84 -14.08
N ILE A 349 -2.94 -18.05 -13.53
CA ILE A 349 -4.23 -18.70 -13.24
C ILE A 349 -4.83 -18.11 -11.97
N VAL A 350 -6.14 -17.84 -11.95
CA VAL A 350 -6.88 -17.54 -10.72
C VAL A 350 -7.75 -18.71 -10.31
N ASN A 351 -7.58 -19.16 -9.08
CA ASN A 351 -8.44 -20.16 -8.47
C ASN A 351 -9.46 -19.50 -7.53
N VAL A 352 -10.70 -19.99 -7.57
CA VAL A 352 -11.83 -19.45 -6.82
C VAL A 352 -12.60 -20.56 -6.11
N ASP A 353 -13.03 -20.26 -4.88
CA ASP A 353 -13.99 -21.06 -4.13
C ASP A 353 -15.04 -20.10 -3.55
N PRO A 354 -16.22 -19.96 -4.20
CA PRO A 354 -17.20 -18.95 -3.81
C PRO A 354 -18.02 -19.37 -2.57
N ILE A 355 -18.31 -18.41 -1.69
CA ILE A 355 -19.34 -18.60 -0.65
C ILE A 355 -20.75 -18.38 -1.22
N THR A 356 -21.79 -18.83 -0.52
CA THR A 356 -23.18 -18.82 -1.01
C THR A 356 -23.99 -17.55 -0.68
N GLY A 357 -23.40 -16.55 -0.02
CA GLY A 357 -24.11 -15.34 0.44
C GLY A 357 -23.24 -14.09 0.41
N SER A 358 -23.86 -12.91 0.49
CA SER A 358 -23.23 -11.60 0.18
C SER A 358 -22.18 -11.08 1.13
N SER A 359 -21.85 -11.83 2.18
CA SER A 359 -20.76 -11.55 3.11
C SER A 359 -20.60 -12.75 4.03
N CYS A 360 -19.45 -12.85 4.68
CA CYS A 360 -19.38 -13.59 5.95
C CYS A 360 -20.27 -12.86 6.96
N SER A 361 -21.12 -13.60 7.67
CA SER A 361 -22.05 -13.05 8.66
C SER A 361 -21.32 -12.15 9.65
N HIS A 362 -21.94 -11.03 10.05
CA HIS A 362 -21.33 -10.12 11.02
C HIS A 362 -21.10 -10.75 12.42
N GLU A 363 -21.66 -11.94 12.67
CA GLU A 363 -21.46 -12.71 13.90
C GLU A 363 -20.35 -13.76 13.77
N LYS A 364 -19.72 -13.82 12.60
CA LYS A 364 -18.74 -14.83 12.21
C LYS A 364 -17.44 -14.18 11.72
N GLY A 365 -16.37 -14.94 11.74
CA GLY A 365 -15.06 -14.55 11.24
C GLY A 365 -14.59 -15.48 10.14
N ALA A 366 -13.31 -15.41 9.83
CA ALA A 366 -12.65 -16.35 8.94
C ALA A 366 -11.29 -16.77 9.49
N ILE A 367 -10.79 -17.89 8.98
CA ILE A 367 -9.38 -18.27 9.11
C ILE A 367 -8.80 -18.26 7.71
N SER A 368 -7.64 -17.66 7.52
CA SER A 368 -6.92 -17.76 6.25
C SER A 368 -5.43 -17.97 6.47
N GLY A 369 -4.79 -18.52 5.46
CA GLY A 369 -3.38 -18.85 5.53
C GLY A 369 -2.82 -19.35 4.22
N ARG A 370 -1.57 -19.81 4.27
CA ARG A 370 -0.83 -20.35 3.13
C ARG A 370 -0.02 -21.57 3.57
N ALA A 371 0.02 -22.59 2.72
CA ALA A 371 1.09 -23.57 2.71
C ALA A 371 2.05 -23.26 1.55
N TRP A 372 3.35 -23.20 1.82
CA TRP A 372 4.35 -22.92 0.79
C TRP A 372 5.54 -23.84 0.92
N ALA A 373 6.30 -23.86 -0.16
CA ALA A 373 7.50 -24.63 -0.31
C ALA A 373 8.69 -23.85 0.29
N ASP A 374 9.10 -24.22 1.50
CA ASP A 374 10.21 -23.66 2.28
C ASP A 374 11.53 -24.30 1.86
N TRP A 375 11.96 -24.02 0.64
CA TRP A 375 13.09 -24.68 0.00
C TRP A 375 14.44 -24.26 0.54
N ASP A 376 14.55 -23.02 1.00
CA ASP A 376 15.76 -22.55 1.65
C ASP A 376 15.78 -22.79 3.18
N GLY A 377 14.67 -23.32 3.72
CA GLY A 377 14.51 -23.69 5.13
C GLY A 377 14.51 -22.50 6.09
N ASN A 378 14.26 -21.28 5.60
CA ASN A 378 14.28 -20.07 6.41
C ASN A 378 12.95 -19.81 7.14
N GLY A 379 11.87 -20.54 6.79
CA GLY A 379 10.55 -20.44 7.42
C GLY A 379 9.75 -19.18 7.04
N SER A 380 10.14 -18.46 5.99
CA SER A 380 9.54 -17.20 5.50
C SER A 380 9.28 -17.31 4.01
N PHE A 381 8.04 -17.03 3.59
CA PHE A 381 7.66 -17.14 2.19
C PHE A 381 8.29 -16.04 1.32
N ASP A 382 9.13 -16.41 0.35
CA ASP A 382 9.63 -15.52 -0.70
C ASP A 382 8.87 -15.78 -2.01
N ILE A 383 7.82 -14.99 -2.29
CA ILE A 383 6.98 -15.15 -3.49
C ILE A 383 7.76 -15.07 -4.82
N SER A 384 9.00 -14.58 -4.81
CA SER A 384 9.84 -14.54 -6.01
C SER A 384 10.64 -15.83 -6.26
N LYS A 385 10.70 -16.73 -5.28
CA LYS A 385 11.50 -17.97 -5.34
C LYS A 385 10.75 -19.23 -4.91
N GLU A 386 9.75 -19.06 -4.07
CA GLU A 386 8.99 -20.15 -3.46
C GLU A 386 7.56 -20.16 -4.00
N LEU A 387 7.02 -21.36 -4.17
CA LEU A 387 5.66 -21.56 -4.64
C LEU A 387 4.73 -21.95 -3.49
N GLY A 388 3.45 -21.74 -3.73
CA GLY A 388 2.41 -22.37 -2.94
C GLY A 388 2.43 -23.89 -3.09
N VAL A 389 2.09 -24.58 -2.01
CA VAL A 389 1.86 -26.03 -2.06
C VAL A 389 0.36 -26.27 -2.13
N SER A 390 -0.09 -26.70 -3.31
CA SER A 390 -1.49 -27.04 -3.57
C SER A 390 -1.89 -28.39 -2.97
N ASP A 391 -3.20 -28.62 -2.85
CA ASP A 391 -3.83 -29.88 -2.46
C ASP A 391 -3.53 -30.42 -1.06
N SER A 392 -2.83 -29.67 -0.21
CA SER A 392 -2.69 -30.01 1.22
C SER A 392 -4.04 -29.85 1.90
N VAL A 393 -4.40 -30.81 2.76
CA VAL A 393 -5.67 -30.76 3.50
C VAL A 393 -5.46 -29.97 4.79
N VAL A 394 -6.28 -28.96 5.01
CA VAL A 394 -6.34 -28.22 6.27
C VAL A 394 -7.68 -28.50 6.90
N PHE A 395 -7.71 -28.88 8.18
CA PHE A 395 -8.95 -29.16 8.90
C PHE A 395 -8.96 -28.50 10.29
N LEU A 396 -10.17 -28.29 10.80
CA LEU A 396 -10.41 -27.79 12.16
C LEU A 396 -10.68 -28.98 13.07
N ASP A 397 -9.74 -29.26 13.97
CA ASP A 397 -9.82 -30.33 14.95
C ASP A 397 -10.78 -29.93 16.07
N LEU A 398 -12.01 -30.44 16.01
CA LEU A 398 -13.09 -30.03 16.92
C LEU A 398 -13.18 -30.91 18.17
N ASP A 399 -12.68 -32.15 18.10
CA ASP A 399 -12.69 -33.09 19.22
C ASP A 399 -11.31 -33.30 19.88
N LEU A 400 -10.28 -32.67 19.33
CA LEU A 400 -8.90 -32.57 19.84
C LEU A 400 -8.15 -33.91 19.81
N ASP A 401 -8.48 -34.79 18.86
CA ASP A 401 -7.82 -36.08 18.71
C ASP A 401 -6.66 -36.08 17.70
N GLY A 402 -6.48 -34.98 16.96
CA GLY A 402 -5.44 -34.78 15.95
C GLY A 402 -5.66 -35.56 14.65
N VAL A 403 -6.83 -36.16 14.44
CA VAL A 403 -7.18 -37.02 13.31
C VAL A 403 -8.43 -36.49 12.62
N MET A 404 -8.29 -36.11 11.34
CA MET A 404 -9.42 -35.62 10.56
C MET A 404 -10.57 -36.64 10.49
N SER A 405 -11.75 -36.23 10.94
CA SER A 405 -13.01 -36.97 10.84
C SER A 405 -13.95 -36.38 9.78
N GLU A 406 -14.98 -37.13 9.36
CA GLU A 406 -15.96 -36.66 8.36
C GLU A 406 -16.81 -35.48 8.84
N THR A 407 -16.88 -35.24 10.15
CA THR A 407 -17.68 -34.16 10.76
C THR A 407 -16.92 -32.86 10.95
N GLU A 408 -15.61 -32.88 10.72
CA GLU A 408 -14.76 -31.71 10.91
C GLU A 408 -14.69 -30.87 9.65
N PRO A 409 -14.83 -29.53 9.77
CA PRO A 409 -14.62 -28.65 8.64
C PRO A 409 -13.21 -28.81 8.10
N SER A 410 -13.10 -29.00 6.78
CA SER A 410 -11.82 -29.08 6.08
C SER A 410 -11.87 -28.33 4.75
N THR A 411 -10.71 -27.85 4.33
CA THR A 411 -10.47 -27.26 3.01
C THR A 411 -9.17 -27.78 2.42
N ARG A 412 -8.89 -27.44 1.17
CA ARG A 412 -7.61 -27.72 0.50
C ARG A 412 -6.89 -26.42 0.20
N THR A 413 -5.57 -26.46 0.22
CA THR A 413 -4.76 -25.36 -0.30
C THR A 413 -4.91 -25.27 -1.81
N GLY A 414 -5.06 -24.05 -2.32
CA GLY A 414 -5.15 -23.76 -3.74
C GLY A 414 -3.77 -23.70 -4.42
N ILE A 415 -3.72 -23.24 -5.67
CA ILE A 415 -2.51 -23.24 -6.51
C ILE A 415 -1.44 -22.27 -5.99
N ALA A 416 -1.83 -21.19 -5.32
CA ALA A 416 -0.91 -20.29 -4.63
C ALA A 416 -0.62 -20.77 -3.19
N GLY A 417 -1.10 -21.97 -2.84
CA GLY A 417 -0.99 -22.56 -1.52
C GLY A 417 -1.91 -21.91 -0.49
N ARG A 418 -2.77 -20.96 -0.88
CA ARG A 418 -3.66 -20.32 0.09
C ARG A 418 -4.81 -21.24 0.44
N PHE A 419 -5.31 -21.11 1.66
CA PHE A 419 -6.56 -21.73 2.09
C PHE A 419 -7.38 -20.72 2.89
N ALA A 420 -8.68 -20.97 2.98
CA ALA A 420 -9.58 -20.18 3.81
C ALA A 420 -10.70 -21.05 4.40
N PHE A 421 -11.05 -20.76 5.64
CA PHE A 421 -12.33 -21.11 6.26
C PHE A 421 -13.14 -19.83 6.43
N ALA A 422 -14.05 -19.58 5.50
CA ALA A 422 -14.94 -18.43 5.55
C ALA A 422 -16.19 -18.70 6.41
N ASP A 423 -16.82 -17.64 6.91
CA ASP A 423 -18.11 -17.69 7.63
C ASP A 423 -18.11 -18.65 8.84
N MET A 424 -17.05 -18.56 9.65
CA MET A 424 -16.79 -19.38 10.84
C MET A 424 -17.35 -18.74 12.11
N PRO A 425 -18.09 -19.48 12.97
CA PRO A 425 -18.48 -18.96 14.28
C PRO A 425 -17.28 -18.43 15.08
N ALA A 426 -17.49 -17.37 15.88
CA ALA A 426 -16.46 -16.90 16.79
C ALA A 426 -16.15 -17.98 17.85
N GLY A 427 -14.87 -18.23 18.10
CA GLY A 427 -14.41 -19.31 18.99
C GLY A 427 -12.94 -19.66 18.78
N ASP A 428 -12.42 -20.56 19.63
CA ASP A 428 -11.07 -21.10 19.47
C ASP A 428 -11.10 -22.36 18.61
N TYR A 429 -10.14 -22.49 17.70
CA TYR A 429 -9.99 -23.61 16.79
C TYR A 429 -8.56 -24.11 16.80
N ASP A 430 -8.37 -25.43 16.76
CA ASP A 430 -7.09 -26.06 16.47
C ASP A 430 -7.06 -26.42 14.97
N VAL A 431 -6.25 -25.68 14.21
CA VAL A 431 -6.11 -25.81 12.75
C VAL A 431 -4.94 -26.73 12.46
N ILE A 432 -5.18 -27.84 11.77
CA ILE A 432 -4.16 -28.85 11.47
C ILE A 432 -3.97 -28.98 9.96
N LEU A 433 -2.71 -29.04 9.52
CA LEU A 433 -2.35 -29.35 8.14
C LEU A 433 -1.86 -30.81 7.98
N LEU A 434 -2.50 -31.50 7.04
CA LEU A 434 -2.06 -32.75 6.45
C LEU A 434 -1.39 -32.43 5.11
N PRO A 435 -0.05 -32.50 5.02
CA PRO A 435 0.65 -32.19 3.79
C PRO A 435 0.15 -33.03 2.62
N ALA A 436 0.15 -32.46 1.42
CA ALA A 436 -0.07 -33.20 0.18
C ALA A 436 0.96 -34.34 0.04
N ASN A 437 0.64 -35.35 -0.79
CA ASN A 437 1.55 -36.48 -1.01
C ASN A 437 2.93 -35.98 -1.48
N GLY A 438 4.00 -36.49 -0.86
CA GLY A 438 5.37 -36.08 -1.17
C GLY A 438 5.89 -34.92 -0.31
N TRP A 439 5.00 -34.19 0.36
CA TRP A 439 5.36 -33.07 1.24
C TRP A 439 5.44 -33.48 2.72
N GLN A 440 6.31 -32.78 3.43
CA GLN A 440 6.52 -32.85 4.87
C GLN A 440 6.58 -31.44 5.42
N SER A 441 6.21 -31.22 6.68
CA SER A 441 6.32 -29.88 7.26
C SER A 441 7.72 -29.63 7.79
N THR A 442 8.26 -28.44 7.50
CA THR A 442 9.50 -27.93 8.12
C THR A 442 9.22 -27.15 9.39
N GLY A 443 7.97 -26.72 9.59
CA GLY A 443 7.53 -25.89 10.71
C GLY A 443 6.38 -26.50 11.52
N ASN A 444 5.54 -25.61 12.08
CA ASN A 444 4.37 -26.02 12.85
C ASN A 444 3.31 -26.63 11.92
N ARG A 445 2.78 -27.80 12.32
CA ARG A 445 1.65 -28.47 11.64
C ARG A 445 0.29 -28.19 12.27
N THR A 446 0.28 -27.54 13.43
CA THR A 446 -0.93 -27.22 14.20
C THR A 446 -0.84 -25.80 14.71
N TYR A 447 -1.92 -25.04 14.55
CA TYR A 447 -2.08 -23.70 15.11
C TYR A 447 -3.37 -23.62 15.92
N ARG A 448 -3.28 -23.10 17.14
CA ARG A 448 -4.46 -22.71 17.92
C ARG A 448 -4.78 -21.26 17.63
N VAL A 449 -5.97 -20.99 17.11
CA VAL A 449 -6.39 -19.64 16.69
C VAL A 449 -7.73 -19.26 17.30
N SER A 450 -7.89 -17.99 17.66
CA SER A 450 -9.17 -17.43 18.06
C SER A 450 -9.81 -16.72 16.87
N VAL A 451 -10.97 -17.18 16.45
CA VAL A 451 -11.81 -16.52 15.45
C VAL A 451 -12.66 -15.49 16.16
N VAL A 452 -12.55 -14.25 15.71
CA VAL A 452 -13.34 -13.12 16.20
C VAL A 452 -14.38 -12.76 15.14
N ALA A 453 -15.61 -12.47 15.57
CA ALA A 453 -16.65 -11.97 14.67
C ALA A 453 -16.17 -10.69 13.97
N ASN A 454 -16.46 -10.55 12.67
CA ASN A 454 -16.00 -9.42 11.84
C ASN A 454 -14.48 -9.26 11.79
N ARG A 455 -13.74 -10.37 11.94
CA ARG A 455 -12.32 -10.42 11.61
C ARG A 455 -11.97 -11.65 10.78
N VAL A 456 -10.94 -11.50 9.98
CA VAL A 456 -10.18 -12.63 9.44
C VAL A 456 -8.98 -12.84 10.35
N THR A 457 -8.85 -14.05 10.89
CA THR A 457 -7.63 -14.50 11.54
C THR A 457 -6.71 -15.04 10.46
N ASP A 458 -5.76 -14.22 10.04
CA ASP A 458 -4.82 -14.52 8.97
C ASP A 458 -3.50 -15.11 9.51
N ALA A 459 -2.51 -15.25 8.63
CA ALA A 459 -1.17 -15.75 8.94
C ALA A 459 -1.12 -17.16 9.56
N VAL A 460 -2.14 -17.99 9.34
CA VAL A 460 -2.10 -19.42 9.69
C VAL A 460 -1.29 -20.17 8.63
N ASN A 461 0.02 -20.11 8.79
CA ASN A 461 0.97 -20.33 7.72
C ASN A 461 1.79 -21.61 7.95
N PHE A 462 1.84 -22.50 6.97
CA PHE A 462 2.51 -23.79 7.04
C PHE A 462 3.69 -23.85 6.06
N SER A 463 4.90 -23.94 6.60
CA SER A 463 6.09 -24.21 5.80
C SER A 463 6.23 -25.71 5.54
N LEU A 464 6.40 -26.06 4.27
CA LEU A 464 6.52 -27.43 3.81
C LEU A 464 7.81 -27.62 3.00
N THR A 465 8.37 -28.81 3.06
CA THR A 465 9.43 -29.28 2.16
C THR A 465 8.96 -30.61 1.61
N ASP A 466 9.13 -30.83 0.33
CA ASP A 466 9.08 -32.17 -0.23
C ASP A 466 10.39 -32.90 0.09
N SER A 467 10.40 -34.22 -0.10
CA SER A 467 11.66 -34.95 -0.09
C SER A 467 12.50 -34.51 -1.29
N PHE A 468 13.22 -33.40 -1.14
CA PHE A 468 13.95 -32.65 -2.15
C PHE A 468 13.12 -32.33 -3.42
N PRO A 469 12.71 -31.07 -3.60
CA PRO A 469 12.11 -30.63 -4.84
C PRO A 469 13.13 -30.86 -5.93
N GLY A 470 12.74 -31.48 -7.03
CA GLY A 470 13.69 -31.83 -8.07
C GLY A 470 14.57 -33.05 -7.80
N ASP A 471 14.46 -33.78 -6.68
CA ASP A 471 15.02 -35.13 -6.53
C ASP A 471 14.06 -36.16 -7.14
N LEU A 472 14.08 -36.21 -8.47
CA LEU A 472 13.13 -36.97 -9.27
C LEU A 472 13.40 -38.49 -9.20
N ASP A 473 14.61 -38.88 -8.79
CA ASP A 473 15.04 -40.26 -8.55
C ASP A 473 15.01 -40.73 -7.10
N ALA A 474 14.68 -39.84 -6.16
CA ALA A 474 14.63 -40.08 -4.72
C ALA A 474 15.97 -40.58 -4.14
N SER A 475 17.10 -40.11 -4.68
CA SER A 475 18.44 -40.46 -4.19
C SER A 475 18.89 -39.61 -2.99
N GLY A 476 18.16 -38.55 -2.66
CA GLY A 476 18.46 -37.62 -1.57
C GLY A 476 19.42 -36.50 -1.97
N ALA A 477 19.65 -36.28 -3.26
CA ALA A 477 20.46 -35.19 -3.80
C ALA A 477 19.83 -34.70 -5.10
N ILE A 478 19.78 -33.39 -5.30
CA ILE A 478 19.39 -32.77 -6.58
C ILE A 478 20.66 -32.68 -7.42
N ASP A 479 20.75 -33.47 -8.48
CA ASP A 479 21.90 -33.47 -9.39
C ASP A 479 21.54 -33.66 -10.88
N ALA A 480 22.54 -33.80 -11.75
CA ALA A 480 22.35 -33.85 -13.19
C ALA A 480 21.46 -35.02 -13.62
N ARG A 481 21.38 -36.09 -12.81
CA ARG A 481 20.51 -37.24 -13.06
C ARG A 481 19.04 -36.88 -12.96
N ASP A 482 18.69 -35.93 -12.10
CA ASP A 482 17.32 -35.44 -11.99
C ASP A 482 16.93 -34.64 -13.23
N VAL A 483 17.84 -33.79 -13.72
CA VAL A 483 17.61 -33.03 -14.94
C VAL A 483 17.47 -33.97 -16.14
N ASP A 484 18.35 -34.97 -16.25
CA ASP A 484 18.26 -36.01 -17.28
C ASP A 484 16.92 -36.78 -17.20
N LEU A 485 16.43 -37.05 -15.98
CA LEU A 485 15.12 -37.68 -15.78
C LEU A 485 13.99 -36.77 -16.19
N LEU A 486 14.04 -35.48 -15.88
CA LEU A 486 13.06 -34.50 -16.32
C LEU A 486 13.04 -34.41 -17.86
N CYS A 487 14.21 -34.27 -18.49
CA CYS A 487 14.37 -34.28 -19.95
C CYS A 487 13.75 -35.53 -20.59
N ALA A 488 14.06 -36.71 -20.04
CA ALA A 488 13.53 -37.98 -20.55
C ALA A 488 12.00 -38.06 -20.44
N HIS A 489 11.37 -37.37 -19.47
CA HIS A 489 9.92 -37.33 -19.35
C HIS A 489 9.29 -36.27 -20.26
N ILE A 490 9.90 -35.09 -20.41
CA ILE A 490 9.49 -34.05 -21.37
C ILE A 490 9.46 -34.64 -22.79
N ALA A 491 10.50 -35.39 -23.18
CA ALA A 491 10.61 -35.98 -24.51
C ALA A 491 9.57 -37.08 -24.84
N ARG A 492 8.92 -37.68 -23.84
CA ARG A 492 8.03 -38.85 -24.03
C ARG A 492 6.56 -38.53 -24.32
N ASP A 493 6.13 -37.28 -24.25
CA ASP A 493 4.71 -36.86 -24.47
C ASP A 493 3.67 -37.75 -23.74
N GLU A 494 4.05 -38.29 -22.58
CA GLU A 494 3.14 -39.07 -21.73
C GLU A 494 2.17 -38.13 -21.00
N PRO A 495 0.87 -38.51 -20.87
CA PRO A 495 -0.12 -37.70 -20.15
C PRO A 495 0.30 -37.42 -18.71
N LEU A 496 -0.20 -36.32 -18.14
CA LEU A 496 0.06 -35.78 -16.78
C LEU A 496 -0.38 -36.75 -15.64
N ALA A 497 0.17 -37.96 -15.61
CA ALA A 497 -0.12 -38.97 -14.61
C ALA A 497 0.79 -38.87 -13.38
N MET A 498 1.77 -37.94 -13.38
CA MET A 498 2.74 -37.78 -12.31
C MET A 498 2.99 -36.29 -12.02
N PRO A 499 2.36 -35.71 -10.97
CA PRO A 499 2.58 -34.33 -10.53
C PRO A 499 4.04 -33.99 -10.20
N LYS A 500 4.91 -35.00 -10.02
CA LYS A 500 6.32 -34.79 -9.66
C LYS A 500 7.20 -34.23 -10.78
N PHE A 501 6.72 -34.20 -12.04
CA PHE A 501 7.49 -33.68 -13.19
C PHE A 501 6.94 -32.35 -13.72
N ASP A 502 5.86 -31.85 -13.12
CA ASP A 502 5.32 -30.50 -13.31
C ASP A 502 5.77 -29.69 -12.09
N LEU A 503 6.99 -29.18 -12.15
CA LEU A 503 7.68 -28.57 -11.01
C LEU A 503 7.23 -27.13 -10.76
N ASP A 504 6.79 -26.42 -11.81
CA ASP A 504 6.26 -25.06 -11.69
C ASP A 504 4.72 -25.01 -11.52
N GLN A 505 4.06 -26.17 -11.46
CA GLN A 505 2.62 -26.36 -11.21
C GLN A 505 1.72 -25.66 -12.24
N ASN A 506 2.18 -25.52 -13.49
CA ASN A 506 1.42 -24.89 -14.56
C ASN A 506 0.51 -25.87 -15.33
N LEU A 507 0.45 -27.14 -14.91
CA LEU A 507 -0.28 -28.23 -15.57
C LEU A 507 0.29 -28.62 -16.94
N GLU A 508 1.52 -28.24 -17.24
CA GLU A 508 2.28 -28.65 -18.40
C GLU A 508 3.61 -29.25 -17.95
N LYS A 509 4.20 -30.11 -18.79
CA LYS A 509 5.54 -30.67 -18.58
C LYS A 509 6.39 -30.24 -19.75
N ASN A 510 7.10 -29.14 -19.61
CA ASN A 510 7.79 -28.45 -20.70
C ASN A 510 9.13 -27.84 -20.22
N LYS A 511 9.73 -26.96 -21.05
CA LYS A 511 11.04 -26.36 -20.71
C LYS A 511 10.99 -25.40 -19.52
N ALA A 512 9.80 -24.96 -19.10
CA ALA A 512 9.60 -24.17 -17.89
C ALA A 512 9.96 -24.97 -16.64
N ASP A 513 9.65 -26.27 -16.60
CA ASP A 513 10.04 -27.16 -15.50
C ASP A 513 11.55 -27.30 -15.34
N ILE A 514 12.29 -27.34 -16.46
CA ILE A 514 13.76 -27.38 -16.44
C ILE A 514 14.30 -26.09 -15.83
N ARG A 515 13.77 -24.96 -16.30
CA ARG A 515 14.15 -23.65 -15.78
C ARG A 515 13.86 -23.55 -14.29
N PHE A 516 12.71 -24.06 -13.88
CA PHE A 516 12.28 -24.10 -12.50
C PHE A 516 13.25 -24.94 -11.64
N LEU A 517 13.57 -26.16 -12.09
CA LEU A 517 14.51 -27.06 -11.42
C LEU A 517 15.89 -26.42 -11.23
N ILE A 518 16.43 -25.79 -12.28
CA ILE A 518 17.79 -25.24 -12.23
C ILE A 518 17.85 -23.91 -11.48
N GLU A 519 16.96 -22.98 -11.80
CA GLU A 519 17.06 -21.59 -11.32
C GLU A 519 16.40 -21.40 -9.95
N GLN A 520 15.28 -22.08 -9.69
CA GLN A 520 14.49 -21.87 -8.46
C GLN A 520 14.79 -22.92 -7.40
N VAL A 521 14.88 -24.18 -7.81
CA VAL A 521 15.07 -25.31 -6.89
C VAL A 521 16.54 -25.53 -6.56
N PHE A 522 17.40 -25.65 -7.56
CA PHE A 522 18.84 -25.86 -7.35
C PHE A 522 19.59 -24.53 -7.09
N GLY A 523 19.08 -23.40 -7.59
CA GLY A 523 19.67 -22.08 -7.40
C GLY A 523 20.93 -21.82 -8.26
N SER A 524 20.98 -22.39 -9.47
CA SER A 524 22.07 -22.19 -10.44
C SER A 524 21.55 -21.59 -11.75
N ALA A 525 22.37 -21.62 -12.80
CA ALA A 525 22.08 -21.12 -14.13
C ALA A 525 22.00 -22.26 -15.15
N ILE A 526 21.13 -22.09 -16.16
CA ILE A 526 21.14 -22.95 -17.35
C ILE A 526 22.55 -22.90 -17.98
N GLY A 527 23.13 -24.07 -18.18
CA GLY A 527 24.50 -24.24 -18.69
C GLY A 527 25.52 -24.71 -17.64
N ASP A 528 25.20 -24.65 -16.34
CA ASP A 528 26.01 -25.22 -15.26
C ASP A 528 26.00 -26.76 -15.36
N SER A 529 27.01 -27.31 -16.03
CA SER A 529 27.06 -28.72 -16.43
C SER A 529 27.65 -29.60 -15.33
N ASN A 530 28.48 -29.01 -14.47
CA ASN A 530 29.08 -29.71 -13.34
C ASN A 530 28.30 -29.51 -12.03
N MET A 531 27.24 -28.69 -12.06
CA MET A 531 26.36 -28.36 -10.95
C MET A 531 27.12 -27.78 -9.75
N ASP A 532 28.08 -26.90 -10.02
CA ASP A 532 28.83 -26.19 -8.97
C ASP A 532 28.18 -24.88 -8.52
N GLY A 533 27.01 -24.56 -9.09
CA GLY A 533 26.22 -23.36 -8.80
C GLY A 533 26.55 -22.18 -9.72
N ARG A 534 27.39 -22.37 -10.75
CA ARG A 534 27.81 -21.29 -11.66
C ARG A 534 27.97 -21.78 -13.09
N PHE A 535 27.27 -21.14 -14.03
CA PHE A 535 27.57 -21.30 -15.44
C PHE A 535 28.78 -20.42 -15.86
N ASN A 536 29.92 -21.05 -16.15
CA ASN A 536 31.16 -20.38 -16.53
C ASN A 536 32.01 -21.21 -17.54
N SER A 537 33.25 -20.78 -17.79
CA SER A 537 34.13 -21.44 -18.76
C SER A 537 34.47 -22.90 -18.42
N SER A 538 34.42 -23.28 -17.14
CA SER A 538 34.64 -24.65 -16.68
C SER A 538 33.59 -25.60 -17.24
N ASP A 539 32.32 -25.18 -17.30
CA ASP A 539 31.21 -25.95 -17.86
C ASP A 539 31.39 -26.18 -19.35
N LEU A 540 31.68 -25.10 -20.09
CA LEU A 540 31.93 -25.17 -21.52
C LEU A 540 33.09 -26.11 -21.83
N VAL A 541 34.19 -26.01 -21.08
CA VAL A 541 35.32 -26.92 -21.23
C VAL A 541 34.92 -28.36 -20.91
N SER A 542 34.10 -28.58 -19.89
CA SER A 542 33.60 -29.91 -19.50
C SER A 542 32.77 -30.55 -20.62
N VAL A 543 31.74 -29.87 -21.14
CA VAL A 543 30.87 -30.42 -22.19
C VAL A 543 31.63 -30.70 -23.49
N PHE A 544 32.57 -29.84 -23.88
CA PHE A 544 33.41 -30.10 -25.07
C PHE A 544 34.39 -31.27 -24.89
N GLN A 545 34.75 -31.65 -23.66
CA GLN A 545 35.58 -32.83 -23.42
C GLN A 545 34.84 -34.15 -23.66
N PHE A 546 33.51 -34.16 -23.57
CA PHE A 546 32.70 -35.32 -23.94
C PHE A 546 32.69 -35.58 -25.45
N GLY A 547 32.96 -34.55 -26.26
CA GLY A 547 33.08 -34.67 -27.72
C GLY A 547 31.75 -34.91 -28.43
N GLN A 548 30.63 -34.55 -27.81
CA GLN A 548 29.27 -34.77 -28.33
C GLN A 548 28.72 -33.59 -29.14
N TYR A 549 29.39 -32.43 -29.12
CA TYR A 549 28.94 -31.25 -29.83
C TYR A 549 28.81 -31.50 -31.34
N GLU A 550 27.59 -31.42 -31.86
CA GLU A 550 27.26 -31.59 -33.28
C GLU A 550 27.83 -32.91 -33.86
N ASP A 551 27.87 -33.97 -33.06
CA ASP A 551 28.46 -35.26 -33.46
C ASP A 551 27.52 -36.12 -34.35
N GLY A 552 26.23 -35.78 -34.36
CA GLY A 552 25.18 -36.42 -35.14
C GLY A 552 24.78 -37.81 -34.63
N ILE A 553 25.03 -38.13 -33.36
CA ILE A 553 24.63 -39.39 -32.71
C ILE A 553 23.38 -39.16 -31.84
N PRO A 554 22.20 -39.63 -32.29
CA PRO A 554 20.94 -39.34 -31.61
C PRO A 554 20.87 -39.81 -30.14
N ASN A 555 20.38 -38.97 -29.23
CA ASN A 555 20.10 -39.27 -27.82
C ASN A 555 21.30 -39.78 -27.03
N ASN A 556 22.49 -39.22 -27.28
CA ASN A 556 23.71 -39.57 -26.56
C ASN A 556 24.13 -38.52 -25.52
N SER A 557 23.44 -37.38 -25.48
CA SER A 557 23.79 -36.26 -24.62
C SER A 557 22.93 -36.24 -23.35
N THR A 558 23.52 -35.70 -22.28
CA THR A 558 22.96 -35.54 -20.94
C THR A 558 23.21 -34.09 -20.51
N TRP A 559 22.62 -33.64 -19.42
CA TRP A 559 22.87 -32.31 -18.88
C TRP A 559 24.37 -32.04 -18.68
N ALA A 560 25.09 -33.02 -18.13
CA ALA A 560 26.53 -32.92 -17.86
C ALA A 560 27.40 -32.91 -19.12
N SER A 561 26.87 -33.38 -20.25
CA SER A 561 27.58 -33.42 -21.53
C SER A 561 27.06 -32.43 -22.57
N GLY A 562 26.01 -31.66 -22.25
CA GLY A 562 25.61 -30.44 -22.94
C GLY A 562 24.16 -30.36 -23.41
N ASP A 563 23.31 -31.37 -23.17
CA ASP A 563 21.87 -31.32 -23.50
C ASP A 563 21.13 -30.45 -22.48
N TRP A 564 21.14 -29.13 -22.71
CA TRP A 564 20.55 -28.14 -21.81
C TRP A 564 19.13 -27.77 -22.19
N ASP A 565 18.70 -28.09 -23.42
CA ASP A 565 17.36 -27.81 -23.91
C ASP A 565 16.45 -29.06 -23.97
N CYS A 566 16.95 -30.20 -23.48
CA CYS A 566 16.30 -31.51 -23.35
C CYS A 566 15.85 -32.13 -24.69
N ASN A 567 16.63 -31.94 -25.75
CA ASN A 567 16.33 -32.53 -27.06
C ASN A 567 17.10 -33.84 -27.34
N GLY A 568 18.01 -34.24 -26.43
CA GLY A 568 18.82 -35.46 -26.52
C GLY A 568 20.17 -35.28 -27.22
N GLU A 569 20.46 -34.09 -27.74
CA GLU A 569 21.71 -33.71 -28.41
C GLU A 569 22.41 -32.58 -27.67
N PHE A 570 23.73 -32.49 -27.82
CA PHE A 570 24.45 -31.25 -27.53
C PHE A 570 24.78 -30.56 -28.85
N ASP A 571 24.04 -29.51 -29.18
CA ASP A 571 24.23 -28.76 -30.41
C ASP A 571 24.17 -27.23 -30.20
N SER A 572 24.16 -26.48 -31.29
CA SER A 572 24.11 -25.02 -31.22
C SER A 572 22.86 -24.48 -30.53
N SER A 573 21.76 -25.22 -30.48
CA SER A 573 20.51 -24.83 -29.81
C SER A 573 20.64 -24.81 -28.29
N ASP A 574 21.39 -25.74 -27.68
CA ASP A 574 21.69 -25.75 -26.25
C ASP A 574 22.48 -24.52 -25.82
N LEU A 575 23.53 -24.20 -26.57
CA LEU A 575 24.32 -22.99 -26.33
C LEU A 575 23.44 -21.75 -26.40
N VAL A 576 22.57 -21.65 -27.41
CA VAL A 576 21.62 -20.54 -27.54
C VAL A 576 20.66 -20.50 -26.35
N PHE A 577 20.12 -21.64 -25.92
CA PHE A 577 19.20 -21.75 -24.79
C PHE A 577 19.85 -21.26 -23.48
N ALA A 578 21.07 -21.72 -23.17
CA ALA A 578 21.81 -21.29 -21.98
C ALA A 578 22.20 -19.81 -22.01
N PHE A 579 22.67 -19.29 -23.15
CA PHE A 579 23.02 -17.86 -23.24
C PHE A 579 21.80 -16.94 -23.23
N GLN A 580 20.63 -17.40 -23.70
CA GLN A 580 19.37 -16.66 -23.57
C GLN A 580 18.91 -16.53 -22.11
N ALA A 581 19.26 -17.48 -21.25
CA ALA A 581 18.99 -17.41 -19.81
C ALA A 581 19.85 -16.37 -19.06
N LYS A 582 20.90 -15.83 -19.71
CA LYS A 582 21.79 -14.76 -19.18
C LYS A 582 22.53 -15.09 -17.87
N GLY A 583 22.71 -16.39 -17.56
CA GLY A 583 23.40 -16.83 -16.35
C GLY A 583 24.92 -16.96 -16.45
N TYR A 584 25.51 -16.82 -17.65
CA TYR A 584 26.96 -16.98 -17.84
C TYR A 584 27.76 -15.89 -17.13
N SER A 585 28.70 -16.30 -16.29
CA SER A 585 29.61 -15.40 -15.57
C SER A 585 31.07 -15.71 -15.89
N ASN A 586 31.92 -14.68 -15.87
CA ASN A 586 33.34 -14.83 -16.21
C ASN A 586 34.21 -15.32 -15.02
N GLU A 587 33.68 -15.45 -13.81
CA GLU A 587 34.38 -15.92 -12.59
C GLU A 587 33.45 -16.55 -11.54
#